data_AF-A0A087TY90-F1
#
_entry.id   AF-A0A087TY90-F1
#
_cell.length_a   1.000
_cell.length_b   1.000
_cell.length_c   1.000
_cell.angle_alpha   90.00
_cell.angle_beta   90.00
_cell.angle_gamma   90.00
#
_symmetry.space_group_name_H-M   'P 1'
#
loop_
_entity.id
_entity.type
_entity.pdbx_description
1 polymer ?
#
loop_
_entity_poly.entity_id
_entity_poly.type
_entity_poly.pdbx_seq_one_letter_code
_entity_poly.pdbx_strand_id
1 'polypeptide(L)' 'FLKNQFLEATINHEGCLSSLILLECHKEAIATGCLGNRFLIFDDVPLYWDAWDVMDYHLETGRSAIKEIVEPLKITEQG' A
#
# COMPACT_ATOMS: atom_id res chain seq x y z
N PHE A 1 1.78 8.97 12.74
CA PHE A 1 0.40 8.66 13.15
C PHE A 1 -0.50 9.76 12.63
N LEU A 2 -1.57 9.40 11.94
CA LEU A 2 -2.56 10.33 11.37
C LEU A 2 -3.91 9.98 11.96
N LYS A 3 -4.71 10.98 12.32
CA LYS A 3 -6.03 10.77 12.93
C LYS A 3 -6.97 11.86 12.47
N ASN A 4 -8.22 11.49 12.23
CA ASN A 4 -9.32 12.44 12.08
C ASN A 4 -10.56 11.93 12.83
N GLN A 5 -11.72 12.56 12.60
CA GLN A 5 -12.98 12.19 13.25
C GLN A 5 -13.53 10.80 12.86
N PHE A 6 -13.02 10.18 11.79
CA PHE A 6 -13.52 8.92 11.25
C PHE A 6 -12.56 7.76 11.42
N LEU A 7 -11.24 8.02 11.35
CA LEU A 7 -10.22 6.97 11.32
C LEU A 7 -8.91 7.38 11.98
N GLU A 8 -8.15 6.37 12.38
CA GLU A 8 -6.77 6.45 12.84
C GLU A 8 -5.89 5.60 11.92
N ALA A 9 -4.77 6.15 11.46
CA ALA A 9 -3.85 5.51 10.54
C ALA A 9 -2.41 5.56 11.09
N THR A 10 -1.75 4.40 11.07
CA THR A 10 -0.33 4.28 11.39
C THR A 10 0.44 3.90 10.14
N ILE A 11 1.42 4.74 9.79
CA ILE A 11 2.32 4.49 8.66
C ILE A 11 3.69 4.16 9.25
N ASN A 12 4.32 3.10 8.75
CA ASN A 12 5.64 2.67 9.19
C ASN A 12 6.75 3.56 8.62
N HIS A 13 7.99 3.32 9.04
CA HIS A 13 9.16 4.08 8.60
C HIS A 13 9.46 3.94 7.10
N GLU A 14 8.95 2.88 6.47
CA GLU A 14 9.07 2.58 5.03
C GLU A 14 7.96 3.23 4.19
N GLY A 15 7.02 3.96 4.80
CA GLY A 15 5.89 4.60 4.11
C GLY A 15 4.67 3.68 3.86
N CYS A 16 4.70 2.45 4.36
CA CYS A 16 3.58 1.51 4.27
C CYS A 16 2.59 1.70 5.42
N LEU A 17 1.30 1.52 5.13
CA LEU A 17 0.23 1.61 6.12
C LEU A 17 0.19 0.31 6.95
N SER A 18 0.54 0.38 8.24
CA SER A 18 0.58 -0.79 9.12
C SER A 18 -0.69 -1.00 9.93
N SER A 19 -1.52 0.03 10.08
CA SER A 19 -2.81 -0.04 10.78
C SER A 19 -3.73 1.07 10.28
N LEU A 20 -5.02 0.74 10.14
CA LEU A 20 -6.10 1.64 9.76
C LEU A 20 -7.36 1.28 10.55
N ILE A 21 -7.62 2.02 11.62
CA ILE A 21 -8.73 1.78 12.53
C ILE A 21 -9.88 2.72 12.18
N LEU A 22 -11.06 2.16 11.91
CA LEU A 22 -12.29 2.93 11.81
C LEU A 22 -12.82 3.24 13.22
N LEU A 23 -13.01 4.51 13.54
CA LEU A 23 -13.40 4.96 14.88
C LEU A 23 -14.85 4.62 15.23
N GLU A 24 -15.76 4.55 14.26
CA GLU A 24 -17.18 4.26 14.50
C GLU A 24 -17.41 2.86 15.10
N CYS A 25 -16.66 1.86 14.62
CA CYS A 25 -16.83 0.46 15.03
C CYS A 25 -15.58 -0.14 15.68
N HIS A 26 -14.53 0.65 15.86
CA HIS A 26 -13.22 0.23 16.36
C HIS A 26 -12.68 -1.02 15.67
N LYS A 27 -12.87 -1.10 14.34
CA LYS A 27 -12.37 -2.21 13.52
C LYS A 27 -11.08 -1.82 12.83
N GLU A 28 -10.11 -2.73 12.90
CA GLU A 28 -8.89 -2.67 12.11
C GLU A 28 -9.19 -3.16 10.68
N ALA A 29 -8.87 -2.34 9.68
CA ALA A 29 -9.08 -2.63 8.26
C ALA A 29 -7.88 -3.36 7.62
N ILE A 30 -6.70 -3.31 8.25
CA ILE A 30 -5.51 -4.03 7.79
C ILE A 30 -5.42 -5.38 8.52
N ALA A 31 -5.45 -6.47 7.75
CA ALA A 31 -5.28 -7.80 8.33
C ALA A 31 -3.93 -7.95 9.04
N THR A 32 -3.91 -8.72 10.13
CA THR A 32 -2.70 -8.95 10.93
C THR A 32 -1.54 -9.46 10.06
N GLY A 33 -0.40 -8.76 10.12
CA GLY A 33 0.80 -9.09 9.34
C GLY A 33 0.77 -8.60 7.88
N CYS A 34 -0.32 -7.99 7.43
CA CYS A 34 -0.38 -7.31 6.14
C CYS A 34 0.00 -5.83 6.27
N LEU A 35 0.39 -5.24 5.14
CA LEU A 35 0.64 -3.80 5.01
C LEU A 35 -0.20 -3.27 3.85
N GLY A 36 -0.82 -2.12 4.07
CA GLY A 36 -1.46 -1.31 3.02
C GLY A 36 -0.47 -0.34 2.38
N ASN A 37 -0.91 0.38 1.35
CA ASN A 37 -0.09 1.36 0.63
C ASN A 37 1.28 0.81 0.15
N ARG A 38 1.32 -0.46 -0.28
CA ARG A 38 2.54 -1.07 -0.82
C ARG A 38 2.66 -0.74 -2.30
N PHE A 39 3.81 -0.24 -2.70
CA PHE A 39 4.13 -0.03 -4.11
C PHE A 39 4.79 -1.30 -4.67
N LEU A 40 4.12 -1.90 -5.65
CA LEU A 40 4.60 -3.09 -6.36
C LEU A 40 4.73 -2.76 -7.85
N ILE A 41 5.71 -3.39 -8.49
CA ILE A 41 5.86 -3.41 -9.95
C ILE A 41 5.43 -4.79 -10.42
N PHE A 42 4.58 -4.82 -11.44
CA PHE A 42 4.18 -6.04 -12.13
C PHE A 42 4.68 -5.96 -13.58
N ASP A 43 4.94 -7.12 -14.17
CA ASP A 43 5.23 -7.20 -15.59
C ASP A 43 3.90 -7.12 -16.37
N ASP A 44 3.83 -6.15 -17.27
CA ASP A 44 2.68 -5.90 -18.13
C ASP A 44 2.98 -6.46 -19.52
N VAL A 45 2.59 -7.71 -19.75
CA VAL A 45 2.78 -8.42 -21.01
C VAL A 45 1.38 -8.77 -21.54
N PRO A 46 1.04 -8.42 -22.79
CA PRO A 46 -0.24 -8.80 -23.39
C PRO A 46 -0.18 -10.20 -24.01
N LEU A 47 -1.35 -10.87 -24.14
CA LEU A 47 -1.49 -12.07 -24.97
C LEU A 47 -1.60 -11.73 -26.45
N TYR A 48 -2.50 -10.80 -26.78
CA TYR A 48 -2.89 -10.52 -28.16
C TYR A 48 -2.91 -9.02 -28.46
N TRP A 49 -3.49 -8.20 -27.57
CA TRP A 49 -3.63 -6.76 -27.77
C TRP A 49 -2.92 -5.97 -26.67
N ASP A 50 -1.82 -5.33 -27.03
CA ASP A 50 -0.94 -4.59 -26.12
C ASP A 50 -1.67 -3.66 -25.14
N ALA A 51 -2.29 -2.59 -25.63
CA ALA A 51 -2.95 -1.60 -24.79
C ALA A 51 -4.35 -2.00 -24.25
N TRP A 52 -4.78 -3.26 -24.46
CA TRP A 52 -6.11 -3.75 -24.07
C TRP A 52 -6.05 -4.96 -23.14
N ASP A 53 -5.02 -5.79 -23.25
CA ASP A 53 -4.87 -7.03 -22.49
C ASP A 53 -3.69 -6.97 -21.53
N VAL A 54 -3.81 -7.72 -20.43
CA VAL A 54 -2.71 -8.11 -19.56
C VAL A 54 -2.82 -9.62 -19.29
N MET A 55 -1.68 -10.31 -19.15
CA MET A 55 -1.65 -11.75 -18.83
C MET A 55 -2.40 -12.08 -17.51
N ASP A 56 -3.13 -13.19 -17.47
CA ASP A 56 -3.81 -13.68 -16.26
C ASP A 56 -2.85 -13.89 -15.06
N TYR A 57 -1.60 -14.27 -15.33
CA TYR A 57 -0.57 -14.51 -14.31
C TYR A 57 0.19 -13.25 -13.91
N HIS A 58 -0.17 -12.06 -14.39
CA HIS A 58 0.62 -10.84 -14.14
C HIS A 58 0.81 -10.57 -12.64
N LEU A 59 -0.15 -10.94 -11.78
CA LEU A 59 -0.09 -10.74 -10.34
C LEU A 59 1.02 -11.56 -9.67
N GLU A 60 1.46 -12.66 -10.27
CA GLU A 60 2.56 -13.51 -9.77
C GLU A 60 3.93 -12.85 -9.98
N THR A 61 4.02 -11.89 -10.90
CA THR A 61 5.26 -11.16 -11.22
C THR A 61 5.56 -10.00 -10.25
N GLY A 62 4.67 -9.79 -9.28
CA GLY A 62 4.73 -8.68 -8.34
C GLY A 62 6.04 -8.63 -7.56
N ARG A 63 6.77 -7.52 -7.72
CA ARG A 63 8.02 -7.23 -6.99
C ARG A 63 7.93 -5.88 -6.28
N SER A 64 8.67 -5.72 -5.19
CA SER A 64 8.74 -4.43 -4.50
C SER A 64 9.23 -3.34 -5.45
N ALA A 65 8.48 -2.24 -5.55
CA ALA A 65 8.93 -1.04 -6.27
C ALA A 65 10.03 -0.31 -5.49
N ILE A 66 10.03 -0.47 -4.17
CA ILE A 66 11.00 0.13 -3.25
C ILE A 66 12.17 -0.85 -3.11
N LYS A 67 13.35 -0.45 -3.58
CA LYS A 67 14.59 -1.21 -3.42
C LYS A 67 15.36 -0.82 -2.17
N GLU A 68 15.35 0.48 -1.87
CA GLU A 68 16.07 1.07 -0.76
C GLU A 68 15.30 2.30 -0.26
N ILE A 69 15.32 2.49 1.06
CA ILE A 69 14.75 3.67 1.71
C ILE A 69 15.88 4.69 1.86
N VAL A 70 15.85 5.74 1.05
CA VAL A 70 16.87 6.81 1.10
C VAL A 70 16.66 7.70 2.32
N GLU A 71 15.41 8.05 2.61
CA GLU A 71 15.02 8.81 3.79
C GLU A 71 13.77 8.18 4.42
N PRO A 72 13.72 8.03 5.75
CA PRO A 72 12.56 7.49 6.43
C PRO A 72 11.37 8.45 6.30
N LEU A 73 10.16 7.89 6.31
CA LEU A 73 8.93 8.68 6.24
C LEU A 73 8.90 9.79 7.30
N LYS A 74 8.68 11.02 6.85
CA LYS A 74 8.42 12.17 7.70
C LYS A 74 7.04 12.77 7.39
N ILE A 75 6.20 12.87 8.41
CA ILE A 75 4.92 13.56 8.32
C ILE A 75 5.20 15.06 8.44
N THR A 76 4.90 15.83 7.39
CA THR A 76 5.16 17.28 7.32
C THR A 76 4.05 18.11 7.95
N GLU A 77 2.80 17.65 7.87
CA GLU A 77 1.63 18.33 8.41
C GLU A 77 0.75 17.32 9.15
N GLN A 78 0.21 17.75 10.29
CA GLN A 78 -0.80 16.99 11.02
C GLN A 78 -2.17 17.59 10.66
N GLY A 79 -3.07 16.74 10.17
CA GLY A 79 -4.44 17.12 9.83
C GLY A 79 -5.34 17.29 11.05
#